data_AF-A0A1G9IWD5-F1
#
_entry.id   AF-A0A1G9IWD5-F1
#
_cell.length_a   1.000
_cell.length_b   1.000
_cell.length_c   1.000
_cell.angle_alpha   90.00
_cell.angle_beta   90.00
_cell.angle_gamma   90.00
#
_symmetry.space_group_name_H-M   'P 1'
#
loop_
_entity.id
_entity.type
_entity.pdbx_description
1 polymer ?
#
loop_
_entity_poly.entity_id
_entity_poly.type
_entity_poly.pdbx_seq_one_letter_code
_entity_poly.pdbx_strand_id
1 'polypeptide(L)'
;MPFKDKSAMKQRLEFVRLASAEGANVSALCRRFGIGRTCGHKLLLRYRSEGEAGLAEQSRRPRSSPAQCAPEVETAALAVRAAHP
;
A
#
# COMPACT_ATOMS: atom_id res chain seq x y z
N MET A 1 2.30 -0.53 12.75
CA MET A 1 1.85 0.13 11.50
C MET A 1 1.24 1.48 11.88
N PRO A 2 1.59 2.60 11.22
CA PRO A 2 1.16 3.95 11.64
C PRO A 2 -0.33 4.28 11.39
N PHE A 3 -1.13 3.31 10.92
CA PHE A 3 -2.58 3.39 10.92
C PHE A 3 -3.10 2.36 11.92
N LYS A 4 -3.80 2.80 12.98
CA LYS A 4 -4.41 1.91 14.00
C LYS A 4 -5.61 1.18 13.40
N ASP A 5 -5.83 -0.09 13.76
CA ASP A 5 -6.78 -1.10 13.24
C ASP A 5 -8.28 -0.74 13.08
N LYS A 6 -8.67 0.53 13.22
CA LYS A 6 -9.96 1.02 12.72
C LYS A 6 -9.76 1.55 11.30
N SER A 7 -10.01 0.68 10.32
CA SER A 7 -10.03 0.95 8.87
C SER A 7 -8.90 1.87 8.40
N ALA A 8 -7.71 1.30 8.18
CA ALA A 8 -6.59 2.01 7.56
C ALA A 8 -7.02 2.73 6.26
N MET A 9 -7.99 2.18 5.53
CA MET A 9 -8.61 2.83 4.37
C MET A 9 -9.32 4.14 4.73
N LYS A 10 -10.16 4.16 5.77
CA LYS A 10 -10.81 5.40 6.25
C LYS A 10 -9.79 6.44 6.68
N GLN A 11 -8.72 6.04 7.38
CA GLN A 11 -7.67 6.97 7.79
C GLN A 11 -6.89 7.54 6.59
N ARG A 12 -6.57 6.72 5.59
CA ARG A 12 -5.93 7.19 4.34
C ARG A 12 -6.86 8.15 3.59
N LEU A 13 -8.15 7.84 3.53
CA LEU A 13 -9.16 8.66 2.86
C LEU A 13 -9.35 10.01 3.55
N GLU A 14 -9.46 10.01 4.88
CA GLU A 14 -9.53 11.24 5.68
C GLU A 14 -8.27 12.10 5.48
N PHE A 15 -7.08 11.48 5.53
CA PHE A 15 -5.82 12.17 5.31
C PHE A 15 -5.80 12.87 3.94
N VAL A 16 -6.10 12.16 2.84
CA VAL A 16 -6.02 12.76 1.50
C VAL A 16 -7.10 13.79 1.25
N ARG A 17 -8.29 13.67 1.85
CA ARG A 17 -9.32 14.71 1.79
C ARG A 17 -8.87 15.99 2.47
N LEU A 18 -8.33 15.90 3.69
CA LEU A 18 -7.79 17.06 4.42
C LEU A 18 -6.56 17.65 3.71
N ALA A 19 -5.68 16.81 3.18
CA ALA A 19 -4.44 17.24 2.53
C ALA A 19 -4.63 17.77 1.10
N SER A 20 -5.81 17.56 0.50
CA SER A 20 -6.17 18.11 -0.82
C SER A 20 -6.88 19.46 -0.74
N ALA A 21 -7.25 19.92 0.45
CA ALA A 21 -7.83 21.24 0.65
C ALA A 21 -6.80 22.35 0.31
N GLU A 22 -7.29 23.47 -0.21
CA GLU A 22 -6.45 24.64 -0.48
C GLU A 22 -5.80 25.15 0.82
N GLY A 23 -4.51 25.48 0.76
CA GLY A 23 -3.74 25.92 1.93
C GLY A 23 -3.43 24.83 2.96
N ALA A 24 -3.74 23.56 2.69
CA ALA A 24 -3.48 22.47 3.63
C ALA A 24 -1.98 22.31 3.94
N ASN A 25 -1.64 22.30 5.23
CA ASN A 25 -0.30 21.99 5.68
C ASN A 25 -0.08 20.46 5.74
N VAL A 26 0.35 19.88 4.62
CA VAL A 26 0.61 18.43 4.49
C VAL A 26 1.59 17.92 5.55
N SER A 27 2.60 18.71 5.92
CA SER A 27 3.58 18.33 6.94
C SER A 27 2.95 18.19 8.33
N ALA A 28 2.08 19.13 8.72
CA ALA A 28 1.35 19.06 9.98
C ALA A 28 0.36 17.88 9.99
N LEU A 29 -0.33 17.65 8.87
CA LEU A 29 -1.22 16.49 8.71
C LEU A 29 -0.46 15.17 8.82
N CYS A 30 0.73 15.05 8.21
CA CYS A 30 1.54 13.84 8.35
C CYS A 30 1.88 13.53 9.83
N ARG A 31 2.22 14.56 10.62
CA ARG A 31 2.44 14.41 12.07
C ARG A 31 1.18 13.99 12.81
N ARG A 32 0.03 14.62 12.52
CA ARG A 32 -1.27 14.28 13.12
C ARG A 32 -1.70 12.84 12.84
N PHE A 33 -1.46 12.35 11.63
CA PHE A 33 -1.79 10.99 11.19
C PHE A 33 -0.68 9.97 11.50
N GLY A 34 0.44 10.38 12.11
CA GLY A 34 1.54 9.49 12.49
C GLY A 34 2.32 8.89 11.30
N ILE A 35 2.27 9.50 10.12
CA ILE A 35 2.94 9.02 8.91
C ILE A 35 4.14 9.90 8.52
N GLY A 36 5.11 9.30 7.84
CA GLY A 36 6.21 10.05 7.23
C GLY A 36 5.75 10.88 6.04
N ARG A 37 6.38 12.03 5.82
CA ARG A 37 6.08 12.95 4.69
C ARG A 37 6.08 12.24 3.34
N THR A 38 7.06 11.36 3.09
CA THR A 38 7.16 10.57 1.86
C THR A 38 5.94 9.66 1.65
N CYS A 39 5.40 9.08 2.73
CA CYS A 39 4.18 8.29 2.67
C CYS A 39 2.97 9.18 2.35
N GLY A 40 2.85 10.32 3.03
CA GLY A 40 1.79 11.30 2.77
C GLY A 40 1.75 11.79 1.32
N HIS A 41 2.89 12.19 0.76
CA HIS A 41 2.97 12.61 -0.64
C HIS A 41 2.63 11.48 -1.63
N LYS A 42 3.05 10.23 -1.35
CA LYS A 42 2.67 9.08 -2.18
C LYS A 42 1.16 8.83 -2.14
N LEU A 43 0.53 8.93 -0.97
CA LEU A 43 -0.92 8.79 -0.85
C LEU A 43 -1.66 9.86 -1.64
N LEU A 44 -1.23 11.13 -1.55
CA LEU A 44 -1.79 12.23 -2.34
C LEU A 44 -1.65 11.99 -3.85
N LEU A 45 -0.46 11.58 -4.29
CA LEU A 45 -0.21 11.30 -5.71
C LEU A 45 -1.13 10.20 -6.23
N ARG A 46 -1.24 9.08 -5.49
CA ARG A 46 -2.12 7.96 -5.84
C ARG A 46 -3.58 8.35 -5.84
N TYR A 47 -4.00 9.14 -4.86
CA TYR A 47 -5.39 9.61 -4.80
C TYR A 47 -5.74 10.51 -5.98
N ARG A 48 -4.80 11.35 -6.44
CA ARG A 48 -4.99 12.19 -7.62
C ARG A 48 -5.03 11.40 -8.92
N SER A 49 -4.29 10.30 -9.02
CA SER A 49 -4.25 9.46 -10.24
C SER A 49 -5.37 8.43 -10.32
N GLU A 50 -5.72 7.81 -9.19
CA GLU A 50 -6.58 6.61 -9.14
C GLU A 50 -7.81 6.78 -8.22
N GLY A 51 -7.99 7.95 -7.60
CA GLY A 51 -9.06 8.19 -6.65
C GLY A 51 -8.93 7.31 -5.40
N GLU A 52 -10.06 6.87 -4.85
CA GLU A 52 -10.08 6.02 -3.64
C GLU A 52 -9.40 4.66 -3.88
N ALA A 53 -9.37 4.14 -5.12
CA ALA A 53 -8.71 2.88 -5.46
C ALA A 53 -7.20 2.94 -5.18
N GLY A 54 -6.55 4.09 -5.39
CA GLY A 54 -5.13 4.30 -5.12
C GLY A 54 -4.74 4.25 -3.63
N LEU A 55 -5.74 4.26 -2.73
CA LEU A 55 -5.53 4.16 -1.28
C LEU A 55 -5.55 2.73 -0.77
N ALA A 56 -5.94 1.76 -1.61
CA ALA A 56 -5.95 0.34 -1.26
C ALA A 56 -4.55 -0.15 -0.84
N GLU A 57 -4.51 -1.22 -0.03
CA GLU A 57 -3.23 -1.83 0.30
C GLU A 57 -2.59 -2.42 -0.96
N GLN A 58 -1.36 -2.00 -1.22
CA GLN A 58 -0.55 -2.56 -2.30
C GLN A 58 0.40 -3.60 -1.72
N SER A 59 0.70 -4.61 -2.53
CA SER A 59 1.67 -5.63 -2.16
C SER A 59 3.00 -4.99 -1.77
N ARG A 60 3.53 -5.42 -0.61
CA ARG A 60 4.88 -5.10 -0.16
C ARG A 60 5.93 -6.05 -0.75
N ARG A 61 5.49 -7.06 -1.52
CA ARG A 61 6.38 -8.02 -2.16
C ARG A 61 7.25 -7.30 -3.19
N PRO A 62 8.57 -7.58 -3.23
CA PRO A 62 9.40 -7.09 -4.32
C PRO A 62 8.86 -7.59 -5.67
N ARG A 63 8.97 -6.75 -6.71
CA ARG A 63 8.48 -7.08 -8.06
C ARG A 63 9.21 -8.26 -8.70
N SER A 64 10.48 -8.44 -8.35
CA SER A 64 11.30 -9.58 -8.75
C SER A 64 12.23 -9.95 -7.60
N SER A 65 12.60 -11.23 -7.53
CA SER A 65 13.64 -11.73 -6.64
C SER A 65 14.67 -12.49 -7.49
N PRO A 66 15.97 -12.19 -7.39
CA PRO A 66 16.99 -12.92 -8.16
C PRO A 66 17.00 -14.42 -7.89
N ALA A 67 16.59 -14.83 -6.68
CA ALA A 67 16.46 -16.22 -6.27
C ALA A 67 15.06 -16.81 -6.52
N GLN A 68 14.22 -16.13 -7.31
CA GLN A 68 12.90 -16.66 -7.66
C GLN A 68 13.04 -17.88 -8.55
N CYS A 69 12.45 -19.01 -8.14
CA CYS A 69 12.39 -20.21 -8.95
C CYS A 69 11.67 -19.94 -10.27
N ALA A 70 12.10 -20.62 -11.33
CA ALA A 70 11.41 -20.59 -12.60
C ALA A 70 9.97 -21.13 -12.43
N PRO A 71 8.97 -20.54 -13.12
CA PRO A 71 7.56 -20.88 -12.94
C PRO A 71 7.27 -22.37 -13.21
N GLU A 72 8.05 -23.02 -14.07
CA GLU A 72 7.95 -24.45 -14.36
C GLU A 72 8.32 -25.30 -13.13
N VAL A 73 9.36 -24.91 -12.40
CA VAL A 73 9.83 -25.59 -11.19
C VAL A 73 8.80 -25.42 -10.06
N GLU A 74 8.25 -24.22 -9.91
CA GLU A 74 7.17 -23.96 -8.93
C GLU A 74 5.93 -24.80 -9.25
N THR A 75 5.54 -24.89 -10.52
CA THR A 75 4.40 -25.70 -10.97
C THR A 75 4.62 -27.20 -10.70
N ALA A 76 5.82 -27.71 -11.01
CA ALA A 76 6.16 -29.11 -10.74
C ALA A 76 6.13 -29.44 -9.24
N ALA A 77 6.67 -28.57 -8.38
CA ALA A 77 6.64 -28.74 -6.94
C ALA A 77 5.20 -28.76 -6.39
N LEU A 78 4.33 -27.88 -6.89
CA LEU A 78 2.92 -27.85 -6.52
C LEU A 78 2.17 -29.12 -6.96
N ALA A 79 2.46 -29.65 -8.15
CA ALA A 79 1.87 -30.90 -8.63
C ALA A 79 2.25 -32.10 -7.75
N VAL A 80 3.52 -32.21 -7.34
CA VAL A 80 3.97 -33.24 -6.39
C VAL A 80 3.22 -33.12 -5.07
N ARG A 81 3.09 -31.90 -4.53
CA ARG A 81 2.34 -31.68 -3.28
C ARG A 81 0.86 -32.03 -3.42
N ALA A 82 0.23 -31.73 -4.56
CA ALA A 82 -1.16 -32.09 -4.80
C ALA A 82 -1.38 -33.60 -4.96
N ALA A 83 -0.40 -34.32 -5.50
CA ALA A 83 -0.44 -35.78 -5.62
C ALA A 83 -0.22 -36.52 -4.28
N HIS A 84 0.35 -35.84 -3.27
CA HIS A 84 0.66 -36.40 -1.94
C HIS A 84 0.21 -35.44 -0.82
N PRO A 85 -1.10 -35.41 -0.47
CA PRO A 85 -1.66 -34.49 0.54
C PRO A 85 -1.21 -34.79 1.98
#